data_AF-A0A6H3NPJ4-F1
#
_entry.id   AF-A0A6H3NPJ4-F1
#
_cell.length_a   1.000
_cell.length_b   1.000
_cell.length_c   1.000
_cell.angle_alpha   90.00
_cell.angle_beta   90.00
_cell.angle_gamma   90.00
#
_symmetry.space_group_name_H-M   'P 1'
#
loop_
_entity.id
_entity.type
_entity.pdbx_description
1 polymer ?
#
loop_
_entity_poly.entity_id
_entity_poly.type
_entity_poly.pdbx_seq_one_letter_code
_entity_poly.pdbx_strand_id
1 'polypeptide(L)'
;MWLLIVHSFILFLLVLVYAFRFRKLEAHLEKNILVQIQEATKDWKSTPNLVLLASFVLFLLFPLTLGFSFFLRTDANVLVVIVWIIWAYNWSKYSFFRE
;
A
#
# COMPACT_ATOMS: atom_id res chain seq x y z
N MET A 1 -15.42 -10.67 -4.86
CA MET A 1 -15.98 -10.32 -3.53
C MET A 1 -15.13 -10.83 -2.38
N TRP A 2 -14.98 -12.15 -2.17
CA TRP A 2 -14.15 -12.69 -1.07
C TRP A 2 -12.70 -12.17 -1.06
N LEU A 3 -12.05 -12.13 -2.23
CA LEU A 3 -10.69 -11.60 -2.36
C LEU A 3 -10.58 -10.14 -1.89
N LEU A 4 -11.53 -9.26 -2.27
CA LEU A 4 -11.56 -7.88 -1.80
C LEU A 4 -11.75 -7.78 -0.29
N ILE A 5 -12.61 -8.62 0.29
CA ILE A 5 -12.84 -8.64 1.75
C ILE A 5 -11.55 -9.02 2.47
N VAL A 6 -10.90 -10.11 2.04
CA VAL A 6 -9.63 -10.58 2.63
C VAL A 6 -8.54 -9.52 2.46
N HIS A 7 -8.41 -8.94 1.26
CA HIS A 7 -7.42 -7.89 0.98
C HIS A 7 -7.63 -6.66 1.86
N SER A 8 -8.88 -6.18 1.95
CA SER A 8 -9.26 -5.04 2.80
C SER A 8 -8.97 -5.32 4.27
N PHE A 9 -9.29 -6.52 4.73
CA PHE A 9 -9.08 -6.93 6.13
C PHE A 9 -7.59 -7.01 6.47
N ILE A 10 -6.78 -7.64 5.62
CA ILE A 10 -5.33 -7.73 5.83
C ILE A 10 -4.70 -6.33 5.79
N LEU A 11 -5.05 -5.50 4.80
CA LEU A 11 -4.57 -4.12 4.72
C LEU A 11 -4.92 -3.35 5.99
N PHE A 12 -6.17 -3.45 6.45
CA PHE A 12 -6.63 -2.80 7.67
C PHE A 12 -5.84 -3.27 8.91
N LEU A 13 -5.66 -4.58 9.08
CA LEU A 13 -4.89 -5.13 10.19
C LEU A 13 -3.43 -4.66 10.17
N LEU A 14 -2.77 -4.68 9.01
CA LEU A 14 -1.38 -4.25 8.93
C LEU A 14 -1.24 -2.74 9.23
N VAL A 15 -2.17 -1.91 8.74
CA VAL A 15 -2.20 -0.48 9.06
C VAL A 15 -2.43 -0.25 10.55
N LEU A 16 -3.33 -1.01 11.20
CA LEU A 16 -3.53 -0.92 12.65
C LEU A 16 -2.28 -1.33 13.43
N VAL A 17 -1.69 -2.48 13.07
CA VAL A 17 -0.47 -2.97 13.71
C VAL A 17 0.64 -1.93 13.57
N TYR A 18 0.81 -1.36 12.37
CA TYR A 18 1.78 -0.30 12.15
C TYR A 18 1.48 0.94 13.01
N ALA A 19 0.26 1.47 12.95
CA ALA A 19 -0.13 2.72 13.62
C ALA A 19 -0.07 2.65 15.15
N PHE A 20 -0.47 1.53 15.75
CA PHE A 20 -0.57 1.39 17.20
C PHE A 20 0.67 0.77 17.85
N ARG A 21 1.31 -0.18 17.17
CA ARG A 21 2.47 -0.90 17.70
C ARG A 21 3.77 -0.26 17.25
N PHE A 22 4.00 -0.14 15.94
CA PHE A 22 5.32 0.18 15.43
C PHE A 22 5.62 1.66 15.31
N ARG A 23 4.60 2.49 15.04
CA ARG A 23 4.75 3.95 14.96
C ARG A 23 5.30 4.58 16.24
N LYS A 24 5.07 3.95 17.40
CA LYS A 24 5.61 4.41 18.70
C LYS A 24 7.02 3.91 18.99
N LEU A 25 7.48 2.84 18.34
CA LEU A 25 8.80 2.26 18.56
C LEU A 25 9.89 2.97 17.74
N GLU A 26 9.52 3.54 16.60
CA GLU A 26 10.43 4.24 15.72
C GLU A 26 10.39 5.75 15.98
N ALA A 27 11.56 6.39 16.05
CA ALA A 27 11.72 7.84 16.19
C ALA A 27 11.22 8.65 14.96
N HIS A 28 10.34 8.07 14.15
CA HIS A 28 9.80 8.59 12.90
C HIS A 28 8.50 9.37 13.11
N LEU A 29 8.16 9.72 14.36
CA LEU A 29 6.87 10.34 14.73
C LEU A 29 6.54 11.61 13.93
N GLU A 30 7.58 12.32 13.45
CA GLU A 30 7.46 13.59 12.73
C GLU A 30 7.64 13.49 11.22
N LYS A 31 8.08 12.35 10.69
CA LYS A 31 8.35 12.21 9.25
C LYS A 31 7.06 11.94 8.49
N ASN A 32 6.94 12.49 7.29
CA ASN A 32 5.84 12.16 6.37
C ASN A 32 5.87 10.66 6.02
N ILE A 33 4.70 10.00 5.96
CA ILE A 33 4.58 8.57 5.66
C ILE A 33 5.32 8.14 4.39
N LEU A 34 5.37 9.00 3.37
CA LEU A 34 6.08 8.73 2.12
C LEU A 34 7.59 8.63 2.34
N VAL A 35 8.13 9.47 3.22
CA VAL A 35 9.56 9.42 3.62
C VAL A 35 9.82 8.16 4.44
N GLN A 36 8.89 7.79 5.33
CA GLN A 36 9.00 6.55 6.10
C GLN A 36 9.02 5.32 5.19
N ILE A 37 8.20 5.28 4.14
CA ILE A 37 8.20 4.19 3.14
C ILE A 37 9.54 4.13 2.39
N GLN A 38 10.09 5.30 2.03
CA GLN A 38 11.40 5.37 1.36
C GLN A 38 12.52 4.83 2.26
N GLU A 39 12.54 5.24 3.53
CA GLU A 39 13.52 4.79 4.52
C GLU A 39 13.36 3.30 4.84
N ALA A 40 12.13 2.82 4.97
CA ALA A 40 11.83 1.42 5.21
C ALA A 40 12.36 0.50 4.09
N THR A 41 12.48 1.01 2.86
CA THR A 41 13.06 0.26 1.74
C THR A 41 14.57 0.03 1.94
N LYS A 42 15.26 0.93 2.65
CA LYS A 42 16.70 0.80 2.94
C LYS A 42 16.97 -0.23 4.04
N ASP A 43 16.08 -0.35 5.02
CA ASP A 43 16.14 -1.36 6.09
C ASP A 43 14.90 -2.24 6.13
N TRP A 44 14.68 -2.94 5.01
CA TRP A 44 13.51 -3.79 4.84
C TRP A 44 13.50 -5.04 5.73
N LYS A 45 14.57 -5.33 6.48
CA LYS A 45 14.64 -6.52 7.35
C LYS A 45 13.98 -6.29 8.72
N SER A 46 13.86 -5.03 9.13
CA SER A 46 13.19 -4.66 10.37
C SER A 46 11.69 -4.98 10.28
N THR A 47 11.12 -5.59 11.33
CA THR A 47 9.69 -5.97 11.35
C THR A 47 8.74 -4.78 11.15
N PRO A 48 8.92 -3.61 11.81
CA PRO A 48 8.20 -2.38 11.49
C PRO A 48 8.19 -2.02 10.00
N ASN A 49 9.37 -2.03 9.37
CA ASN A 49 9.56 -1.66 7.96
C ASN A 49 8.90 -2.67 7.03
N LEU A 50 9.00 -3.97 7.33
CA LEU A 50 8.27 -5.00 6.60
C LEU A 50 6.77 -4.78 6.64
N VAL A 51 6.21 -4.48 7.81
CA VAL A 51 4.77 -4.25 7.97
C VAL A 51 4.33 -2.99 7.23
N LEU A 52 5.12 -1.92 7.27
CA LEU A 52 4.86 -0.71 6.49
C LEU A 52 4.88 -0.97 4.99
N LEU A 53 5.95 -1.61 4.49
CA LEU A 53 6.11 -1.92 3.07
C LEU A 53 5.03 -2.88 2.57
N ALA A 54 4.68 -3.91 3.36
CA ALA A 54 3.60 -4.82 3.02
C ALA A 54 2.24 -4.09 2.96
N SER A 55 1.97 -3.20 3.92
CA SER A 55 0.78 -2.34 3.89
C SER A 55 0.76 -1.47 2.65
N PHE A 56 1.89 -0.87 2.29
CA PHE A 56 2.02 -0.03 1.11
C PHE A 56 1.79 -0.81 -0.19
N VAL A 57 2.37 -2.01 -0.32
CA VAL A 57 2.14 -2.88 -1.49
C VAL A 57 0.66 -3.26 -1.61
N LEU A 58 0.01 -3.66 -0.51
CA LEU A 58 -1.42 -3.96 -0.53
C LEU A 58 -2.25 -2.74 -0.89
N PHE A 59 -1.87 -1.55 -0.43
CA PHE A 59 -2.51 -0.30 -0.83
C PHE A 59 -2.34 0.00 -2.33
N LEU A 60 -1.17 -0.24 -2.90
CA LEU A 60 -0.93 -0.09 -4.35
C LEU A 60 -1.79 -1.06 -5.17
N LEU A 61 -2.01 -2.27 -4.67
CA LEU A 61 -2.83 -3.31 -5.32
C LEU A 61 -4.34 -3.15 -5.09
N PHE A 62 -4.76 -2.22 -4.24
CA PHE A 62 -6.16 -2.08 -3.85
C PHE A 62 -7.11 -1.77 -5.03
N PRO A 63 -6.80 -0.83 -5.94
CA PRO A 63 -7.68 -0.56 -7.10
C PRO A 63 -7.87 -1.79 -8.00
N LEU A 64 -6.82 -2.60 -8.14
CA LEU A 64 -6.83 -3.81 -8.96
C LEU A 64 -7.71 -4.90 -8.33
N THR A 65 -7.58 -5.13 -7.02
CA THR A 65 -8.43 -6.09 -6.30
C THR A 65 -9.88 -5.66 -6.21
N LEU A 66 -10.14 -4.35 -6.12
CA LEU A 66 -11.46 -3.75 -6.20
C LEU A 66 -12.06 -3.99 -7.59
N GLY A 67 -11.40 -3.53 -8.65
CA GLY A 67 -11.91 -3.63 -10.02
C GLY A 67 -12.14 -5.07 -10.47
N PHE A 68 -11.23 -5.98 -10.17
CA PHE A 68 -11.42 -7.40 -10.50
C PHE A 68 -12.48 -8.09 -9.63
N SER A 69 -12.74 -7.61 -8.42
CA SER A 69 -13.80 -8.18 -7.57
C SER A 69 -15.20 -7.91 -8.07
N PHE A 70 -15.40 -6.84 -8.83
CA PHE A 70 -16.67 -6.55 -9.51
C PHE A 70 -16.79 -7.24 -10.88
N PHE A 71 -15.78 -8.02 -11.28
CA PHE A 71 -15.74 -8.85 -12.48
C PHE A 71 -16.37 -8.14 -13.69
N LEU A 72 -15.72 -7.10 -14.17
CA LEU A 72 -16.14 -6.42 -15.39
C LEU A 72 -15.87 -7.39 -16.54
N ARG A 73 -16.87 -8.15 -17.01
CA ARG A 73 -16.76 -9.09 -18.16
C ARG A 73 -16.56 -8.37 -19.50
N THR A 74 -16.11 -7.13 -19.48
CA THR A 74 -16.13 -6.19 -20.58
C THR A 74 -14.79 -5.48 -20.69
N ASP A 75 -14.66 -4.64 -21.73
CA ASP A 75 -13.50 -3.76 -21.95
C ASP A 75 -13.22 -2.83 -20.77
N ALA A 76 -14.14 -2.70 -19.80
CA ALA A 76 -13.93 -1.91 -18.59
C ALA A 76 -12.82 -2.47 -17.68
N ASN A 77 -12.36 -3.71 -17.87
CA ASN A 77 -11.12 -4.19 -17.24
C ASN A 77 -9.89 -3.36 -17.64
N VAL A 78 -9.86 -2.83 -18.87
CA VAL A 78 -8.78 -1.95 -19.33
C VAL A 78 -8.76 -0.68 -18.48
N LEU A 79 -9.92 -0.12 -18.15
CA LEU A 79 -10.02 1.05 -17.27
C LEU A 79 -9.51 0.76 -15.86
N VAL A 80 -9.82 -0.42 -15.31
CA VAL A 80 -9.28 -0.86 -14.00
C VAL A 80 -7.75 -0.88 -14.04
N VAL A 81 -7.16 -1.44 -15.09
CA VAL A 81 -5.71 -1.50 -15.25
C VAL A 81 -5.11 -0.10 -15.40
N ILE A 82 -5.70 0.77 -16.22
CA ILE A 82 -5.23 2.16 -16.40
C ILE A 82 -5.27 2.93 -15.07
N VAL A 83 -6.40 2.86 -14.35
CA VAL A 83 -6.54 3.51 -13.04
C VAL A 83 -5.51 2.98 -12.05
N TRP A 84 -5.31 1.65 -12.03
CA TRP A 84 -4.29 1.04 -11.18
C TRP A 84 -2.87 1.50 -11.55
N ILE A 85 -2.52 1.59 -12.83
CA ILE A 85 -1.21 2.09 -13.27
C ILE A 85 -1.00 3.53 -12.80
N ILE A 86 -1.98 4.42 -13.03
CA ILE A 86 -1.90 5.83 -12.60
C ILE A 86 -1.74 5.92 -11.08
N TRP A 87 -2.54 5.15 -10.33
CA TRP A 87 -2.47 5.07 -8.88
C TRP A 87 -1.10 4.60 -8.40
N ALA A 88 -0.65 3.45 -8.89
CA ALA A 88 0.60 2.84 -8.47
C ALA A 88 1.80 3.73 -8.83
N TYR A 89 1.77 4.33 -10.02
CA TYR A 89 2.80 5.26 -10.48
C TYR A 89 2.88 6.50 -9.60
N ASN A 90 1.75 7.18 -9.33
CA ASN A 90 1.76 8.39 -8.51
C ASN A 90 2.29 8.12 -7.11
N TRP A 91 1.75 7.11 -6.43
CA TRP A 91 2.19 6.79 -5.07
C TRP A 91 3.64 6.32 -5.02
N SER A 92 4.11 5.56 -6.00
CA SER A 92 5.52 5.15 -6.08
C SER A 92 6.44 6.33 -6.40
N LYS A 93 6.05 7.23 -7.31
CA LYS A 93 6.80 8.45 -7.64
C LYS A 93 7.03 9.31 -6.41
N TYR A 94 5.97 9.61 -5.66
CA TYR A 94 6.07 10.44 -4.46
C TYR A 94 6.78 9.75 -3.27
N SER A 95 6.86 8.42 -3.28
CA SER A 95 7.53 7.65 -2.22
C SER A 95 9.01 7.40 -2.51
N PHE A 96 9.42 7.19 -3.77
CA PHE A 96 10.78 6.74 -4.10
C PHE A 96 11.59 7.73 -4.93
N PHE A 97 10.93 8.61 -5.69
CA PHE A 97 11.56 9.50 -6.66
C PHE A 97 11.30 10.98 -6.33
N ARG A 98 11.21 11.31 -5.04
CA ARG A 98 11.22 12.71 -4.60
C ARG A 98 12.58 13.31 -4.94
N GLU A 99 12.59 14.24 -5.89
CA GLU A 99 13.64 15.24 -6.08
C GLU A 99 13.66 16.23 -4.90
#